data_AF-A0AAU0P842-F1
#
_entry.id   AF-A0AAU0P842-F1
#
_cell.length_a   1.000
_cell.length_b   1.000
_cell.length_c   1.000
_cell.angle_alpha   90.00
_cell.angle_beta   90.00
_cell.angle_gamma   90.00
#
_symmetry.space_group_name_H-M   'P 1'
#
loop_
_entity.id
_entity.type
_entity.pdbx_description
1 polymer ?
#
loop_
_entity_poly.entity_id
_entity_poly.type
_entity_poly.pdbx_seq_one_letter_code
_entity_poly.pdbx_strand_id
1 'polypeptide(L)'
;MNIAKFKQMYPAFNDVSDDIIEMMVDRAECYVDKSKCKCYEQLLFLVVAHLLYLREQQEQGNNNTSAIASATIDKVSISYQAPTSTSSISQWFNLSPYGIEYLALNKRCNGMPRYIGGSLERQAFRKLR
;
A
#
# COMPACT_ATOMS: atom_id res chain seq x y z
N MET A 1 -15.67 -4.13 6.15
CA MET A 1 -14.34 -4.69 6.48
C MET A 1 -14.39 -5.36 7.86
N ASN A 2 -13.53 -6.36 8.17
CA ASN A 2 -13.40 -6.87 9.55
C ASN A 2 -12.31 -6.09 10.32
N ILE A 3 -12.72 -5.27 11.30
CA ILE A 3 -11.83 -4.39 12.06
C ILE A 3 -10.86 -5.17 12.95
N ALA A 4 -11.29 -6.25 13.58
CA ALA A 4 -10.43 -7.08 14.43
C ALA A 4 -9.27 -7.69 13.61
N LYS A 5 -9.58 -8.18 12.40
CA LYS A 5 -8.57 -8.70 11.47
C LYS A 5 -7.61 -7.60 10.99
N PHE A 6 -8.11 -6.40 10.74
CA PHE A 6 -7.29 -5.25 10.39
C PHE A 6 -6.28 -4.92 11.51
N LYS A 7 -6.75 -4.79 12.75
CA LYS A 7 -5.91 -4.52 13.93
C LYS A 7 -4.84 -5.61 14.16
N GLN A 8 -5.19 -6.87 13.92
CA GLN A 8 -4.22 -7.98 13.97
C GLN A 8 -3.13 -7.86 12.90
N MET A 9 -3.46 -7.42 11.69
CA MET A 9 -2.50 -7.27 10.60
C MET A 9 -1.66 -6.00 10.71
N TYR A 10 -2.23 -4.94 11.29
CA TYR A 10 -1.58 -3.64 11.46
C TYR A 10 -1.61 -3.22 12.93
N PRO A 11 -0.78 -3.84 13.80
CA PRO A 11 -0.81 -3.59 15.25
C PRO A 11 -0.53 -2.14 15.64
N ALA A 12 0.13 -1.37 14.76
CA ALA A 12 0.36 0.06 14.93
C ALA A 12 -0.93 0.88 15.14
N PHE A 13 -2.09 0.36 14.71
CA PHE A 13 -3.38 1.04 14.84
C PHE A 13 -4.29 0.41 15.91
N ASN A 14 -3.76 -0.41 16.82
CA ASN A 14 -4.55 -1.04 17.88
C ASN A 14 -5.23 -0.02 18.80
N ASP A 15 -4.55 1.10 19.06
CA ASP A 15 -5.01 2.17 19.95
C ASP A 15 -6.03 3.12 19.27
N VAL A 16 -6.23 3.00 17.96
CA VAL A 16 -7.22 3.79 17.23
C VAL A 16 -8.62 3.22 17.52
N SER A 17 -9.58 4.10 17.84
CA SER A 17 -10.96 3.67 18.09
C SER A 17 -11.60 3.05 16.85
N ASP A 18 -12.50 2.09 17.08
CA ASP A 18 -13.16 1.37 15.98
C ASP A 18 -14.00 2.33 15.11
N ASP A 19 -14.65 3.34 15.72
CA ASP A 19 -15.40 4.38 15.01
C ASP A 19 -14.52 5.17 14.02
N ILE A 20 -13.29 5.49 14.41
CA ILE A 20 -12.34 6.19 13.53
C ILE A 20 -11.96 5.29 12.36
N ILE A 21 -11.72 4.01 12.62
CA ILE A 21 -11.38 3.03 11.58
C ILE A 21 -12.55 2.89 10.61
N GLU A 22 -13.79 2.82 11.10
CA GLU A 22 -14.99 2.72 10.26
C GLU A 22 -15.17 3.94 9.36
N MET A 23 -14.99 5.16 9.88
CA MET A 23 -14.97 6.37 9.04
C MET A 23 -13.89 6.33 7.95
N MET A 24 -12.72 5.74 8.24
CA MET A 24 -11.66 5.59 7.24
C MET A 24 -11.97 4.50 6.23
N VAL A 25 -12.71 3.45 6.61
CA VAL A 25 -13.20 2.42 5.70
C VAL A 25 -14.11 3.02 4.65
N ASP A 26 -15.10 3.83 5.07
CA ASP A 26 -16.04 4.48 4.15
C ASP A 26 -15.30 5.32 3.10
N ARG A 27 -14.26 6.03 3.53
CA ARG A 27 -13.40 6.79 2.62
C ARG A 27 -12.54 5.88 1.72
N ALA A 28 -12.03 4.78 2.25
CA ALA A 28 -11.17 3.85 1.54
C ALA A 28 -11.89 3.12 0.40
N GLU A 29 -13.20 2.87 0.54
CA GLU A 29 -14.02 2.21 -0.49
C GLU A 29 -14.03 2.98 -1.81
N CYS A 30 -13.89 4.30 -1.79
CA CYS A 30 -13.80 5.14 -3.00
C CYS A 30 -12.54 4.87 -3.85
N TYR A 31 -11.50 4.25 -3.28
CA TYR A 31 -10.22 4.02 -3.97
C TYR A 31 -10.09 2.60 -4.51
N VAL A 32 -10.93 1.66 -4.06
CA VAL A 32 -10.77 0.23 -4.35
C VAL A 32 -12.02 -0.33 -5.02
N ASP A 33 -11.84 -0.92 -6.20
CA ASP A 33 -12.92 -1.60 -6.91
C ASP A 33 -12.93 -3.09 -6.60
N LYS A 34 -14.00 -3.56 -5.96
CA LYS A 34 -14.20 -4.97 -5.58
C LYS A 34 -14.24 -5.92 -6.77
N SER A 35 -14.71 -5.46 -7.93
CA SER A 35 -14.83 -6.31 -9.12
C SER A 35 -13.48 -6.64 -9.76
N LYS A 36 -12.46 -5.80 -9.53
CA LYS A 36 -11.16 -5.89 -10.22
C LYS A 36 -10.14 -6.76 -9.52
N CYS A 37 -10.33 -7.10 -8.25
CA CYS A 37 -9.34 -7.89 -7.52
C CYS A 37 -9.90 -8.88 -6.51
N LYS A 38 -9.38 -10.11 -6.55
CA LYS A 38 -9.61 -11.11 -5.49
C LYS A 38 -9.03 -10.67 -4.15
N CYS A 39 -8.00 -9.84 -4.16
CA CYS A 39 -7.34 -9.27 -2.97
C CYS A 39 -7.99 -7.96 -2.51
N TYR A 40 -9.28 -7.75 -2.80
CA TYR A 40 -10.00 -6.52 -2.44
C TYR A 40 -9.87 -6.16 -0.95
N GLU A 41 -10.04 -7.13 -0.05
CA GLU A 41 -9.93 -6.88 1.39
C GLU A 41 -8.54 -6.38 1.78
N GLN A 42 -7.47 -6.94 1.19
CA GLN A 42 -6.10 -6.50 1.44
C GLN A 42 -5.83 -5.11 0.89
N LEU A 43 -6.34 -4.79 -0.30
CA LEU A 43 -6.25 -3.43 -0.85
C LEU A 43 -6.95 -2.43 0.06
N LEU A 44 -8.14 -2.76 0.55
CA LEU A 44 -8.90 -1.88 1.44
C LEU A 44 -8.16 -1.67 2.76
N PHE A 45 -7.56 -2.72 3.34
CA PHE A 45 -6.74 -2.58 4.55
C PHE A 45 -5.55 -1.63 4.34
N LEU A 46 -4.86 -1.75 3.20
CA LEU A 46 -3.72 -0.88 2.88
C LEU A 46 -4.14 0.59 2.72
N VAL A 47 -5.30 0.85 2.12
CA VAL A 47 -5.82 2.22 1.99
C VAL A 47 -6.25 2.79 3.35
N VAL A 48 -6.91 2.00 4.20
CA VAL A 48 -7.25 2.43 5.57
C VAL A 48 -6.00 2.73 6.38
N ALA A 49 -5.00 1.84 6.34
CA ALA A 49 -3.71 2.06 7.01
C ALA A 49 -2.99 3.31 6.49
N HIS A 50 -3.05 3.57 5.18
CA HIS A 50 -2.51 4.79 4.58
C HIS A 50 -3.20 6.05 5.12
N LEU A 51 -4.53 6.06 5.18
CA LEU A 51 -5.31 7.19 5.68
C LEU A 51 -5.05 7.45 7.18
N LEU A 52 -4.99 6.39 7.99
CA LEU A 52 -4.67 6.49 9.42
C LEU A 52 -3.26 7.00 9.65
N TYR A 53 -2.28 6.52 8.88
CA TYR A 53 -0.90 7.00 8.94
C TYR A 53 -0.81 8.50 8.64
N LEU A 54 -1.48 8.96 7.58
CA LEU A 54 -1.50 10.39 7.24
C LEU A 54 -2.14 11.23 8.35
N ARG A 55 -3.24 10.75 8.94
CA ARG A 55 -3.89 11.42 10.06
C ARG A 55 -2.94 11.57 11.24
N GLU A 56 -2.24 10.50 11.62
CA GLU A 56 -1.26 10.51 12.70
C GLU A 56 -0.13 11.52 12.43
N GLN A 57 0.40 11.54 11.20
CA GLN A 57 1.41 12.54 10.81
C GLN A 57 0.89 13.97 10.91
N GLN A 58 -0.37 14.22 10.55
CA GLN A 58 -1.00 15.54 10.71
C GLN A 58 -1.15 15.93 12.19
N GLU A 59 -1.56 14.99 13.06
CA GLU A 59 -1.67 15.22 14.50
C GLU A 59 -0.30 15.50 15.15
N GLN A 60 0.77 14.92 14.62
CA GLN A 60 2.16 15.19 15.02
C GLN A 60 2.72 16.51 14.43
N GLY A 61 1.95 17.25 13.64
CA GLY A 61 2.38 18.49 12.98
C GLY A 61 3.27 18.27 11.74
N ASN A 62 3.48 17.03 11.32
CA ASN A 62 4.22 16.67 10.11
C ASN A 62 3.30 16.78 8.89
N ASN A 63 3.11 18.00 8.39
CA ASN A 63 2.41 18.25 7.12
C ASN A 63 3.32 17.99 5.89
N ASN A 64 4.08 16.89 5.91
CA ASN A 64 4.97 16.55 4.81
C ASN A 64 4.12 16.13 3.59
N THR A 65 3.96 17.05 2.64
CA THR A 65 3.31 16.83 1.34
C THR A 65 4.23 16.16 0.31
N SER A 66 5.47 15.87 0.69
CA SER A 66 6.51 15.30 -0.18
C SER A 66 6.56 13.78 -0.01
N ALA A 67 6.52 13.04 -1.12
CA ALA A 67 6.62 11.58 -1.15
C ALA A 67 7.74 11.08 -0.22
N ILE A 68 7.47 10.05 0.59
CA ILE A 68 8.45 9.51 1.53
C ILE A 68 9.61 8.89 0.74
N ALA A 69 10.79 9.48 0.86
CA ALA A 69 12.05 8.89 0.38
C ALA A 69 12.66 7.91 1.40
N SER A 70 12.32 8.03 2.68
CA SER A 70 12.77 7.14 3.76
C SER A 70 11.76 7.12 4.90
N ALA A 71 11.26 5.93 5.26
CA ALA A 71 10.47 5.71 6.47
C ALA A 71 11.27 4.83 7.44
N THR A 72 11.33 5.24 8.71
CA THR A 72 11.88 4.42 9.79
C THR A 72 10.71 3.82 10.56
N ILE A 73 10.53 2.51 10.46
CA ILE A 73 9.65 1.76 11.37
C ILE A 73 10.57 1.00 12.31
N ASP A 74 10.70 1.57 13.51
CA ASP A 74 11.28 1.00 14.73
C ASP A 74 12.45 0.00 14.52
N LYS A 75 13.62 0.57 14.18
CA LYS A 75 14.94 -0.07 13.91
C LYS A 75 15.20 -0.58 12.49
N VAL A 76 14.23 -0.54 11.58
CA VAL A 76 14.45 -0.87 10.16
C VAL A 76 14.28 0.40 9.33
N SER A 77 15.39 0.96 8.86
CA SER A 77 15.40 2.08 7.92
C SER A 77 15.31 1.53 6.49
N ILE A 78 14.15 1.69 5.85
CA ILE A 78 13.98 1.33 4.44
C ILE A 78 14.08 2.62 3.64
N SER A 79 15.17 2.77 2.89
CA SER A 79 15.30 3.83 1.90
C SER A 79 14.57 3.40 0.65
N TYR A 80 13.50 4.12 0.29
CA TYR A 80 12.76 3.89 -0.93
C TYR A 80 13.32 4.81 -2.01
N GLN A 81 13.67 4.27 -3.19
CA GLN A 81 13.95 5.12 -4.34
C GLN A 81 12.68 5.89 -4.69
N ALA A 82 12.77 7.22 -4.73
CA ALA A 82 11.65 8.09 -5.06
C ALA A 82 11.06 7.66 -6.41
N PRO A 83 9.81 7.18 -6.46
CA PRO A 83 9.22 6.73 -7.70
C PRO A 83 9.01 7.92 -8.64
N THR A 84 9.47 7.78 -9.88
CA THR A 84 9.33 8.77 -10.98
C THR A 84 7.90 8.90 -11.51
N SER A 85 6.91 8.64 -10.66
CA SER A 85 5.49 8.66 -11.04
C SER A 85 5.04 10.06 -11.39
N THR A 86 4.47 10.22 -12.58
CA THR A 86 3.91 11.48 -13.11
C THR A 86 2.49 11.79 -12.62
N SER A 87 1.81 10.84 -11.98
CA SER A 87 0.43 11.03 -11.49
C SER A 87 0.40 11.48 -10.02
N SER A 88 -0.38 12.53 -9.74
CA SER A 88 -0.59 13.11 -8.42
C SER A 88 -1.12 12.10 -7.38
N ILE A 89 -1.98 11.17 -7.81
CA ILE A 89 -2.56 10.18 -6.89
C ILE A 89 -1.52 9.14 -6.43
N SER A 90 -0.63 8.73 -7.34
CA SER A 90 0.46 7.82 -7.00
C SER A 90 1.46 8.52 -6.07
N GLN A 91 1.76 9.79 -6.29
CA GLN A 91 2.60 10.58 -5.38
C GLN A 91 1.99 10.66 -3.97
N TRP A 92 0.68 10.86 -3.87
CA TRP A 92 -0.03 10.84 -2.58
C TRP A 92 0.09 9.50 -1.86
N PHE A 93 -0.10 8.37 -2.57
CA PHE A 93 0.10 7.05 -1.97
C PHE A 93 1.55 6.77 -1.54
N ASN A 94 2.54 7.42 -2.17
CA ASN A 94 3.94 7.32 -1.74
C ASN A 94 4.25 8.07 -0.43
N LEU A 95 3.27 8.77 0.15
CA LEU A 95 3.41 9.40 1.47
C LEU A 95 3.36 8.41 2.63
N SER A 96 3.22 7.11 2.37
CA SER A 96 3.26 6.08 3.43
C SER A 96 3.77 4.76 2.87
N PRO A 97 4.36 3.88 3.70
CA PRO A 97 4.69 2.51 3.28
C PRO A 97 3.45 1.73 2.81
N TYR A 98 2.31 1.89 3.48
CA TYR A 98 1.06 1.21 3.13
C TYR A 98 0.53 1.59 1.74
N GLY A 99 0.67 2.86 1.36
CA GLY A 99 0.27 3.34 0.04
C GLY A 99 1.18 2.85 -1.07
N ILE A 100 2.49 2.69 -0.81
CA ILE A 100 3.42 2.06 -1.76
C ILE A 100 3.02 0.59 -2.00
N GLU A 101 2.72 -0.16 -0.93
CA GLU A 101 2.23 -1.54 -1.03
C GLU A 101 0.89 -1.61 -1.77
N TYR A 102 -0.02 -0.67 -1.51
CA TYR A 102 -1.29 -0.55 -2.24
C TYR A 102 -1.04 -0.38 -3.74
N LEU A 103 -0.14 0.52 -4.15
CA LEU A 103 0.18 0.72 -5.57
C LEU A 103 0.74 -0.56 -6.22
N ALA A 104 1.61 -1.29 -5.51
CA ALA A 104 2.16 -2.56 -6.00
C ALA A 104 1.07 -3.62 -6.19
N LEU A 105 0.20 -3.80 -5.19
CA LEU A 105 -0.89 -4.77 -5.23
C LEU A 105 -1.96 -4.39 -6.26
N ASN A 106 -2.32 -3.10 -6.33
CA ASN A 106 -3.32 -2.59 -7.28
C ASN A 106 -2.84 -2.75 -8.73
N LYS A 107 -1.55 -2.54 -9.00
CA LYS A 107 -0.97 -2.82 -10.33
C LYS A 107 -1.07 -4.32 -10.69
N ARG A 108 -0.87 -5.22 -9.73
CA ARG A 108 -1.07 -6.67 -9.92
C ARG A 108 -2.52 -7.02 -10.24
N CYS A 109 -3.48 -6.36 -9.60
CA CYS A 109 -4.90 -6.58 -9.84
C CYS A 109 -5.34 -6.08 -11.24
N ASN A 110 -4.76 -4.97 -11.71
CA ASN A 110 -5.12 -4.35 -12.99
C ASN A 110 -4.32 -4.90 -14.21
N GLY A 111 -3.83 -6.14 -14.14
CA GLY A 111 -3.31 -6.85 -15.31
C GLY A 111 -1.79 -6.87 -15.50
N MET A 112 -0.99 -6.49 -14.49
CA MET A 112 0.45 -6.83 -14.53
C MET A 112 0.64 -8.34 -14.62
N PRO A 113 1.57 -8.83 -15.47
CA PRO A 113 1.89 -10.24 -15.54
C PRO A 113 2.30 -10.72 -14.15
N ARG A 114 1.71 -11.84 -13.71
CA ARG A 114 2.08 -12.45 -12.43
C ARG A 114 3.57 -12.76 -12.47
N TYR A 115 4.25 -12.57 -11.35
CA TYR A 115 5.60 -13.09 -11.18
C TYR A 115 5.55 -14.62 -11.35
N ILE A 116 5.95 -15.08 -12.54
CA ILE A 116 6.19 -16.49 -12.85
C ILE A 116 7.70 -16.62 -12.83
N GLY A 117 8.25 -16.98 -11.66
CA GLY A 117 9.67 -17.27 -11.52
C GLY A 117 10.13 -18.23 -12.62
N GLY A 118 11.24 -17.90 -13.28
CA GLY A 118 11.89 -18.77 -14.27
C GLY A 118 11.55 -18.55 -15.75
N SER A 119 10.81 -17.50 -16.15
CA SER A 119 10.52 -17.27 -17.58
C SER A 119 11.76 -16.84 -18.38
N LEU A 120 12.61 -15.96 -17.85
CA LEU A 120 13.83 -15.53 -18.54
C LEU A 120 14.99 -16.53 -18.36
N GLU A 121 15.09 -17.16 -17.19
CA GLU A 121 16.11 -18.18 -16.91
C GLU A 121 15.94 -19.44 -17.79
N ARG A 122 14.71 -19.77 -18.23
CA ARG A 122 14.48 -20.86 -19.20
C ARG A 122 14.67 -20.45 -20.66
N GLN A 123 14.64 -19.16 -20.99
CA GLN A 123 14.86 -18.70 -22.37
C GLN A 123 16.34 -18.81 -22.79
N ALA A 124 17.26 -18.67 -21.84
CA ALA A 124 18.71 -18.81 -22.08
C ALA A 124 19.15 -20.27 -22.41
N PHE A 125 18.29 -21.28 -22.17
CA PHE A 125 18.58 -22.68 -22.45
C PHE A 125 17.94 -23.22 -23.74
N ARG A 126 17.57 -22.37 -24.71
CA ARG A 126 17.33 -22.89 -26.07
C ARG A 126 18.67 -23.27 -26.70
N LYS A 127 19.07 -24.53 -26.53
CA LYS A 127 20.13 -25.16 -27.32
C LYS A 127 19.87 -24.90 -28.80
N LEU A 128 20.83 -24.27 -29.46
CA LEU A 128 20.99 -24.30 -30.90
C LEU A 128 21.07 -25.78 -31.32
N ARG A 129 20.15 -26.20 -32.19
CA ARG A 129 20.31 -27.40 -33.01
C ARG A 129 20.13 -26.97 -34.47
#